data_AF-A0A3P8Q1L1-F1
#
_entry.id   AF-A0A3P8Q1L1-F1
#
_cell.length_a   1.000
_cell.length_b   1.000
_cell.length_c   1.000
_cell.angle_alpha   90.00
_cell.angle_beta   90.00
_cell.angle_gamma   90.00
#
_symmetry.space_group_name_H-M   'P 1'
#
loop_
_entity.id
_entity.type
_entity.pdbx_description
1 polymer ?
#
loop_
_entity_poly.entity_id
_entity_poly.type
_entity_poly.pdbx_seq_one_letter_code
_entity_poly.pdbx_strand_id
1 'polypeptide(L)'
;MEVDLSTSRGLSPWAKSCGDTADEGGAPGDPASPSLSRHLVTAVDSSASARPPSTDRDKNISLLLKELDALRQVNNKLQQQLVQKEKELHRREVEEELREKRREARDWERPAAVLEEVLAAQKDRDQAVMSRLLLANEERDEALLRLHRLQQAAESECFHLDDGDQDVDELLRHICDADSVQEIEQFGSVLVQRLWLARQRRSDITAQEMKAVMEERDSSTAKELQKVQMERDGALEDRRRLGAEVRALRANHRSQDLAPPSQPLLRADSVSPEAPPLMDKLQQLMKEKQSVEAELQRCQEAEREATEQVRRLERLVEVLRKKVGTGSVRAVI
;
A
#
# COMPACT_ATOMS: atom_id res chain seq x y z
N MET A 1 41.81 -12.52 3.94
CA MET A 1 40.92 -12.07 5.02
C MET A 1 39.56 -12.65 4.73
N GLU A 2 39.31 -13.84 5.27
CA GLU A 2 38.01 -14.51 5.21
C GLU A 2 37.11 -13.87 6.26
N VAL A 3 35.89 -13.50 5.87
CA VAL A 3 34.88 -13.00 6.79
C VAL A 3 33.65 -13.85 6.59
N ASP A 4 33.50 -14.83 7.47
CA ASP A 4 32.27 -15.57 7.69
C ASP A 4 31.17 -14.60 8.14
N LEU A 5 30.01 -14.64 7.50
CA LEU A 5 28.78 -14.06 8.06
C LEU A 5 27.68 -15.11 8.02
N SER A 6 27.38 -15.58 9.22
CA SER A 6 26.42 -16.62 9.53
C SER A 6 24.98 -16.21 9.25
N THR A 7 24.22 -17.25 8.94
CA THR A 7 22.76 -17.38 8.91
C THR A 7 22.06 -16.68 10.10
N SER A 8 21.04 -15.88 9.83
CA SER A 8 20.05 -15.47 10.85
C SER A 8 18.65 -15.87 10.43
N ARG A 9 18.17 -16.94 11.09
CA ARG A 9 16.80 -17.43 11.11
C ARG A 9 16.10 -16.73 12.27
N GLY A 10 15.18 -15.81 11.97
CA GLY A 10 14.31 -15.18 12.97
C GLY A 10 13.06 -16.03 13.22
N LEU A 11 13.06 -16.79 14.31
CA LEU A 11 11.88 -17.30 14.98
C LEU A 11 11.76 -16.55 16.31
N SER A 12 10.59 -15.96 16.59
CA SER A 12 10.25 -15.45 17.92
C SER A 12 9.21 -16.36 18.57
N PRO A 13 9.47 -16.88 19.78
CA PRO A 13 8.49 -17.56 20.63
C PRO A 13 8.24 -16.78 21.95
N TRP A 14 6.99 -16.79 22.44
CA TRP A 14 6.56 -16.66 23.86
C TRP A 14 5.03 -16.83 23.87
N ALA A 15 4.36 -17.48 24.83
CA ALA A 15 4.79 -18.08 26.09
C ALA A 15 3.86 -19.26 26.48
N LYS A 16 4.48 -20.27 27.09
CA LYS A 16 3.89 -21.29 27.95
C LYS A 16 3.66 -20.71 29.35
N SER A 17 2.67 -21.24 30.07
CA SER A 17 2.77 -21.51 31.51
C SER A 17 1.78 -22.65 31.82
N CYS A 18 2.28 -23.89 31.90
CA CYS A 18 2.65 -24.65 33.12
C CYS A 18 1.41 -25.20 33.82
N GLY A 19 1.30 -26.48 34.19
CA GLY A 19 2.14 -27.68 34.12
C GLY A 19 1.23 -28.86 34.55
N ASP A 20 1.37 -30.04 33.96
CA ASP A 20 2.05 -31.23 34.54
C ASP A 20 1.45 -31.65 35.90
N THR A 21 0.99 -32.87 36.16
CA THR A 21 1.61 -34.20 35.94
C THR A 21 0.50 -35.28 35.99
N ALA A 22 0.45 -36.22 35.04
CA ALA A 22 0.90 -37.61 35.16
C ALA A 22 0.05 -38.55 36.05
N ASP A 23 -0.43 -39.60 35.38
CA ASP A 23 -0.28 -41.02 35.74
C ASP A 23 -1.47 -41.85 36.25
N GLU A 24 -1.40 -43.10 35.79
CA GLU A 24 -2.20 -44.31 35.92
C GLU A 24 -3.34 -44.43 36.95
N GLY A 25 -4.39 -45.13 36.49
CA GLY A 25 -4.82 -46.37 37.16
C GLY A 25 -5.89 -46.27 38.24
N GLY A 26 -7.01 -46.96 38.00
CA GLY A 26 -7.86 -47.49 39.07
C GLY A 26 -9.22 -46.81 39.26
N ALA A 27 -10.28 -47.51 38.85
CA ALA A 27 -11.49 -47.57 39.67
C ALA A 27 -11.15 -48.23 41.03
N PRO A 28 -11.98 -48.19 42.10
CA PRO A 28 -13.39 -47.78 42.18
C PRO A 28 -13.72 -46.90 43.41
N GLY A 29 -14.98 -46.46 43.55
CA GLY A 29 -15.52 -46.04 44.85
C GLY A 29 -16.64 -45.02 44.80
N ASP A 30 -17.86 -45.47 45.07
CA ASP A 30 -18.93 -44.65 45.68
C ASP A 30 -18.41 -43.97 46.95
N PRO A 31 -19.01 -42.83 47.39
CA PRO A 31 -20.04 -42.98 48.42
C PRO A 31 -21.21 -41.96 48.35
N ALA A 32 -22.39 -42.50 48.64
CA ALA A 32 -23.39 -42.01 49.59
C ALA A 32 -23.97 -40.58 49.46
N SER A 33 -25.28 -40.59 49.22
CA SER A 33 -26.35 -39.64 49.53
C SER A 33 -26.22 -38.82 50.84
N PRO A 34 -27.11 -37.82 51.02
CA PRO A 34 -27.88 -37.79 52.25
C PRO A 34 -29.40 -37.72 52.03
N SER A 35 -30.05 -38.60 52.79
CA SER A 35 -31.45 -38.77 53.15
C SER A 35 -32.03 -37.62 53.99
N LEU A 36 -33.34 -37.37 53.89
CA LEU A 36 -34.32 -37.04 54.96
C LEU A 36 -35.73 -37.17 54.32
N SER A 37 -36.80 -37.73 54.90
CA SER A 37 -37.17 -37.95 56.30
C SER A 37 -38.20 -39.08 56.42
N ARG A 38 -38.08 -39.86 57.49
CA ARG A 38 -39.02 -40.88 57.98
C ARG A 38 -40.30 -40.23 58.51
N HIS A 39 -41.43 -40.88 58.28
CA HIS A 39 -42.45 -41.03 59.34
C HIS A 39 -43.00 -42.47 59.30
N LEU A 40 -42.55 -43.25 60.28
CA LEU A 40 -43.19 -44.47 60.75
C LEU A 40 -44.14 -44.07 61.88
N VAL A 41 -45.41 -44.45 61.77
CA VAL A 41 -46.27 -44.70 62.94
C VAL A 41 -46.95 -46.04 62.74
N THR A 42 -46.63 -46.93 63.66
CA THR A 42 -47.18 -48.25 63.90
C THR A 42 -48.57 -48.13 64.54
N ALA A 43 -49.54 -48.90 64.06
CA ALA A 43 -50.64 -49.40 64.88
C ALA A 43 -51.18 -50.70 64.26
N VAL A 44 -51.48 -51.63 65.16
CA VAL A 44 -51.67 -53.07 64.97
C VAL A 44 -53.15 -53.39 64.69
N ASP A 45 -53.35 -54.45 63.90
CA ASP A 45 -54.49 -55.36 63.73
C ASP A 45 -55.92 -54.83 63.69
N SER A 46 -56.63 -55.16 62.59
CA SER A 46 -57.66 -56.20 62.64
C SER A 46 -58.40 -56.40 61.32
N SER A 47 -58.78 -57.67 61.14
CA SER A 47 -59.95 -58.16 60.41
C SER A 47 -59.90 -58.19 58.87
N ALA A 48 -59.67 -59.41 58.41
CA ALA A 48 -60.26 -60.04 57.22
C ALA A 48 -61.46 -59.32 56.60
N SER A 49 -61.39 -59.08 55.28
CA SER A 49 -62.54 -59.31 54.40
C SER A 49 -62.16 -59.31 52.92
N ALA A 50 -62.62 -60.35 52.24
CA ALA A 50 -62.88 -60.46 50.79
C ALA A 50 -61.72 -60.27 49.79
N ARG A 51 -61.35 -61.39 49.18
CA ARG A 51 -60.51 -61.54 47.98
C ARG A 51 -61.40 -61.39 46.72
N PRO A 52 -61.19 -60.41 45.81
CA PRO A 52 -61.74 -60.40 44.45
C PRO A 52 -60.63 -60.80 43.42
N PRO A 53 -60.94 -61.05 42.14
CA PRO A 53 -60.24 -62.04 41.32
C PRO A 53 -58.85 -61.54 40.86
N SER A 54 -57.82 -62.38 41.00
CA SER A 54 -56.43 -62.10 40.58
C SER A 54 -56.29 -61.74 39.10
N THR A 55 -57.21 -62.23 38.27
CA THR A 55 -57.18 -62.11 36.81
C THR A 55 -57.30 -60.68 36.28
N ASP A 56 -57.91 -59.74 37.02
CA ASP A 56 -58.09 -58.36 36.55
C ASP A 56 -56.85 -57.50 36.81
N ARG A 57 -56.16 -57.76 37.93
CA ARG A 57 -54.86 -57.14 38.25
C ARG A 57 -53.79 -57.61 37.27
N ASP A 58 -53.76 -58.90 36.95
CA ASP A 58 -52.78 -59.48 36.02
C ASP A 58 -52.95 -58.95 34.58
N LYS A 59 -54.19 -58.65 34.16
CA LYS A 59 -54.48 -57.97 32.89
C LYS A 59 -53.95 -56.55 32.86
N ASN A 60 -54.19 -55.77 33.93
CA ASN A 60 -53.67 -54.41 34.05
C ASN A 60 -52.14 -54.39 34.07
N ILE A 61 -51.51 -55.34 34.78
CA ILE A 61 -50.06 -55.53 34.77
C ILE A 61 -49.56 -55.83 33.35
N SER A 62 -50.26 -56.68 32.60
CA SER A 62 -49.90 -57.03 31.22
C SER A 62 -50.03 -55.85 30.24
N LEU A 63 -51.06 -55.01 30.40
CA LEU A 63 -51.23 -53.79 29.60
C LEU A 63 -50.11 -52.79 29.88
N LEU A 64 -49.79 -52.54 31.15
CA LEU A 64 -48.70 -51.64 31.54
C LEU A 64 -47.33 -52.12 31.04
N LEU A 65 -47.07 -53.44 31.03
CA LEU A 65 -45.84 -53.99 30.45
C LEU A 65 -45.76 -53.78 28.94
N LYS A 66 -46.87 -53.98 28.22
CA LYS A 66 -46.93 -53.72 26.76
C LYS A 66 -46.73 -52.24 26.45
N GLU A 67 -47.33 -51.35 27.24
CA GLU A 67 -47.12 -49.90 27.14
C GLU A 67 -45.67 -49.53 27.44
N LEU A 68 -45.07 -50.11 28.48
CA LEU A 68 -43.65 -49.93 28.79
C LEU A 68 -42.74 -50.40 27.66
N ASP A 69 -43.02 -51.55 27.05
CA ASP A 69 -42.25 -52.07 25.92
C ASP A 69 -42.43 -51.21 24.66
N ALA A 70 -43.64 -50.70 24.40
CA ALA A 70 -43.88 -49.74 23.33
C ALA A 70 -43.10 -48.44 23.55
N LEU A 71 -43.08 -47.92 24.78
CA LEU A 71 -42.30 -46.74 25.15
C LEU A 71 -40.79 -46.98 24.99
N ARG A 72 -40.27 -48.15 25.37
CA ARG A 72 -38.88 -48.54 25.16
C ARG A 72 -38.52 -48.59 23.67
N GLN A 73 -39.38 -49.17 22.84
CA GLN A 73 -39.17 -49.20 21.39
C GLN A 73 -39.14 -47.80 20.77
N VAL A 74 -40.04 -46.91 21.21
CA VAL A 74 -40.05 -45.52 20.75
C VAL A 74 -38.79 -44.79 21.24
N ASN A 75 -38.39 -44.96 22.50
CA ASN A 75 -37.18 -44.35 23.03
C ASN A 75 -35.92 -44.80 22.26
N ASN A 76 -35.79 -46.10 21.98
CA ASN A 76 -34.70 -46.63 21.15
C ASN A 76 -34.71 -46.04 19.73
N LYS A 77 -35.88 -45.88 19.10
CA LYS A 77 -36.00 -45.22 17.78
C LYS A 77 -35.58 -43.75 17.84
N LEU A 78 -35.98 -43.03 18.87
CA LEU A 78 -35.59 -41.62 19.07
C LEU A 78 -34.08 -41.48 19.31
N GLN A 79 -33.48 -42.37 20.10
CA GLN A 79 -32.03 -42.41 20.30
C GLN A 79 -31.27 -42.66 18.98
N GLN A 80 -31.74 -43.61 18.17
CA GLN A 80 -31.17 -43.86 16.84
C GLN A 80 -31.30 -42.64 15.92
N GLN A 81 -32.45 -41.97 15.93
CA GLN A 81 -32.67 -40.75 15.16
C GLN A 81 -31.78 -39.60 15.65
N LEU A 82 -31.57 -39.46 16.95
CA LEU A 82 -30.70 -38.45 17.53
C LEU A 82 -29.24 -38.66 17.10
N VAL A 83 -28.71 -39.88 17.26
CA VAL A 83 -27.35 -40.21 16.79
C VAL A 83 -27.20 -40.01 15.27
N GLN A 84 -28.23 -40.34 14.49
CA GLN A 84 -28.22 -40.10 13.05
C GLN A 84 -28.21 -38.60 12.72
N LYS A 85 -29.01 -37.79 13.43
CA LYS A 85 -29.05 -36.33 13.24
C LYS A 85 -27.76 -35.66 13.69
N GLU A 86 -27.14 -36.12 14.76
CA GLU A 86 -25.81 -35.68 15.20
C GLU A 86 -24.79 -35.94 14.09
N LYS A 87 -24.72 -37.15 13.53
CA LYS A 87 -23.81 -37.45 12.41
C LYS A 87 -24.06 -36.56 11.19
N GLU A 88 -25.32 -36.29 10.87
CA GLU A 88 -25.69 -35.39 9.77
C GLU A 88 -25.26 -33.94 10.03
N LEU A 89 -25.37 -33.45 11.27
CA LEU A 89 -24.90 -32.13 11.68
C LEU A 89 -23.38 -32.02 11.57
N HIS A 90 -22.64 -32.94 12.19
CA HIS A 90 -21.17 -32.96 12.10
C HIS A 90 -20.70 -33.02 10.64
N ARG A 91 -21.37 -33.78 9.77
CA ARG A 91 -21.04 -33.80 8.33
C ARG A 91 -21.25 -32.42 7.69
N ARG A 92 -22.37 -31.74 7.99
CA ARG A 92 -22.67 -30.41 7.43
C ARG A 92 -21.68 -29.36 7.92
N GLU A 93 -21.34 -29.39 9.21
CA GLU A 93 -20.34 -28.49 9.81
C GLU A 93 -19.00 -28.59 9.07
N VAL A 94 -18.48 -29.81 8.87
CA VAL A 94 -17.22 -30.02 8.12
C VAL A 94 -17.33 -29.54 6.68
N GLU A 95 -18.47 -29.77 6.01
CA GLU A 95 -18.66 -29.28 4.65
C GLU A 95 -18.73 -27.74 4.59
N GLU A 96 -19.33 -27.09 5.60
CA GLU A 96 -19.39 -25.63 5.70
C GLU A 96 -18.00 -25.04 5.95
N GLU A 97 -17.21 -25.61 6.85
CA GLU A 97 -15.80 -25.21 7.06
C GLU A 97 -14.97 -25.34 5.78
N LEU A 98 -15.15 -26.44 5.03
CA LEU A 98 -14.47 -26.62 3.74
C LEU A 98 -14.92 -25.58 2.71
N ARG A 99 -16.21 -25.22 2.69
CA ARG A 99 -16.73 -24.16 1.81
C ARG A 99 -16.19 -22.79 2.19
N GLU A 100 -16.07 -22.50 3.49
CA GLU A 100 -15.48 -21.27 4.00
C GLU A 100 -14.00 -21.15 3.63
N LYS A 101 -13.18 -22.17 3.90
CA LYS A 101 -11.76 -22.20 3.51
C LYS A 101 -11.56 -22.02 2.00
N ARG A 102 -12.45 -22.57 1.17
CA ARG A 102 -12.42 -22.36 -0.29
C ARG A 102 -12.76 -20.93 -0.68
N ARG A 103 -13.68 -20.26 0.03
CA ARG A 103 -14.00 -18.85 -0.19
C ARG A 103 -12.81 -17.98 0.21
N GLU A 104 -12.25 -18.20 1.39
CA GLU A 104 -11.05 -17.49 1.85
C GLU A 104 -9.87 -17.65 0.87
N ALA A 105 -9.61 -18.87 0.40
CA ALA A 105 -8.57 -19.11 -0.59
C ALA A 105 -8.78 -18.27 -1.87
N ARG A 106 -10.02 -18.22 -2.37
CA ARG A 106 -10.40 -17.41 -3.54
C ARG A 106 -10.26 -15.91 -3.29
N ASP A 107 -10.59 -15.45 -2.08
CA ASP A 107 -10.44 -14.06 -1.71
C ASP A 107 -8.95 -13.64 -1.70
N TRP A 108 -8.05 -14.58 -1.41
CA TRP A 108 -6.59 -14.38 -1.47
C TRP A 108 -5.94 -14.61 -2.84
N GLU A 109 -6.63 -15.21 -3.82
CA GLU A 109 -6.08 -15.45 -5.17
C GLU A 109 -5.68 -14.14 -5.87
N ARG A 110 -6.57 -13.14 -5.89
CA ARG A 110 -6.30 -11.86 -6.58
C ARG A 110 -5.21 -11.04 -5.90
N PRO A 111 -5.23 -10.83 -4.57
CA PRO A 111 -4.13 -10.13 -3.88
C PRO A 111 -2.79 -10.84 -4.03
N ALA A 112 -2.75 -12.17 -3.99
CA ALA A 112 -1.51 -12.94 -4.19
C ALA A 112 -0.95 -12.73 -5.61
N ALA A 113 -1.79 -12.83 -6.64
CA ALA A 113 -1.38 -12.60 -8.03
C ALA A 113 -0.82 -11.18 -8.25
N VAL A 114 -1.49 -10.15 -7.69
CA VAL A 114 -1.00 -8.76 -7.80
C VAL A 114 0.34 -8.60 -7.09
N LEU A 115 0.56 -9.22 -5.93
CA LEU A 115 1.84 -9.18 -5.24
C LEU A 115 2.95 -9.85 -6.07
N GLU A 116 2.67 -10.99 -6.70
CA GLU A 116 3.61 -11.68 -7.59
C GLU A 116 3.97 -10.81 -8.80
N GLU A 117 2.99 -10.16 -9.43
CA GLU A 117 3.20 -9.24 -10.56
C GLU A 117 4.05 -8.04 -10.15
N VAL A 118 3.76 -7.42 -9.00
CA VAL A 118 4.54 -6.28 -8.47
C VAL A 118 5.97 -6.71 -8.18
N LEU A 119 6.17 -7.89 -7.58
CA LEU A 119 7.52 -8.41 -7.31
C LEU A 119 8.29 -8.72 -8.60
N ALA A 120 7.63 -9.25 -9.63
CA ALA A 120 8.24 -9.49 -10.94
C ALA A 120 8.63 -8.17 -11.62
N ALA A 121 7.70 -7.22 -11.71
CA ALA A 121 7.95 -5.90 -12.27
C ALA A 121 9.07 -5.15 -11.53
N GLN A 122 9.16 -5.34 -10.22
CA GLN A 122 10.22 -4.76 -9.40
C GLN A 122 11.60 -5.36 -9.71
N LYS A 123 11.68 -6.68 -9.90
CA LYS A 123 12.92 -7.34 -10.36
C LYS A 123 13.33 -6.85 -11.75
N ASP A 124 12.38 -6.72 -12.67
CA ASP A 124 12.64 -6.23 -14.03
C ASP A 124 13.15 -4.77 -14.00
N ARG A 125 12.57 -3.93 -13.15
CA ARG A 125 13.03 -2.55 -12.92
C ARG A 125 14.47 -2.53 -12.42
N ASP A 126 14.78 -3.32 -11.39
CA ASP A 126 16.11 -3.35 -10.79
C ASP A 126 17.16 -3.87 -11.77
N GLN A 127 16.81 -4.89 -12.57
CA GLN A 127 17.66 -5.39 -13.64
C GLN A 127 17.90 -4.33 -14.72
N ALA A 128 16.86 -3.63 -15.17
CA ALA A 128 17.00 -2.56 -16.16
C ALA A 128 17.87 -1.40 -15.65
N VAL A 129 17.72 -1.03 -14.37
CA VAL A 129 18.55 -0.01 -13.73
C VAL A 129 20.02 -0.46 -13.67
N MET A 130 20.28 -1.70 -13.27
CA MET A 130 21.63 -2.27 -13.23
C MET A 130 22.26 -2.30 -14.63
N SER A 131 21.53 -2.77 -15.65
CA SER A 131 22.03 -2.79 -17.04
C SER A 131 22.34 -1.39 -17.56
N ARG A 132 21.49 -0.39 -17.27
CA ARG A 132 21.73 0.99 -17.68
C ARG A 132 22.93 1.61 -16.97
N LEU A 133 23.13 1.31 -15.69
CA LEU A 133 24.29 1.78 -14.93
C LEU A 133 25.59 1.18 -15.47
N LEU A 134 25.58 -0.10 -15.83
CA LEU A 134 26.74 -0.77 -16.44
C LEU A 134 27.10 -0.13 -17.79
N LEU A 135 26.12 0.06 -18.68
CA LEU A 135 26.35 0.72 -19.98
C LEU A 135 26.87 2.15 -19.80
N ALA A 136 26.30 2.93 -18.88
CA ALA A 136 26.78 4.29 -18.61
C ALA A 136 28.23 4.31 -18.09
N ASN A 137 28.63 3.30 -17.31
CA ASN A 137 30.01 3.15 -16.88
C ASN A 137 30.94 2.77 -18.03
N GLU A 138 30.54 1.84 -18.90
CA GLU A 138 31.28 1.47 -20.10
C GLU A 138 31.48 2.68 -21.03
N GLU A 139 30.43 3.46 -21.30
CA GLU A 139 30.49 4.67 -22.11
C GLU A 139 31.42 5.73 -21.50
N ARG A 140 31.35 5.92 -20.17
CA ARG A 140 32.26 6.81 -19.43
C ARG A 140 33.71 6.38 -19.57
N ASP A 141 33.98 5.09 -19.38
CA ASP A 141 35.34 4.54 -19.45
C ASP A 141 35.90 4.60 -20.89
N GLU A 142 35.06 4.37 -21.90
CA GLU A 142 35.43 4.58 -23.30
C GLU A 142 35.76 6.06 -23.60
N ALA A 143 34.96 6.99 -23.08
CA ALA A 143 35.20 8.42 -23.26
C ALA A 143 36.53 8.84 -22.62
N LEU A 144 36.84 8.33 -21.42
CA LEU A 144 38.13 8.55 -20.75
C LEU A 144 39.29 7.97 -21.55
N LEU A 145 39.16 6.76 -22.10
CA LEU A 145 40.19 6.18 -22.97
C LEU A 145 40.40 7.01 -24.24
N ARG A 146 39.34 7.54 -24.85
CA ARG A 146 39.44 8.44 -26.02
C ARG A 146 40.13 9.74 -25.65
N LEU A 147 39.79 10.34 -24.51
CA LEU A 147 40.43 11.55 -24.00
C LEU A 147 41.93 11.36 -23.78
N HIS A 148 42.32 10.28 -23.10
CA HIS A 148 43.74 9.99 -22.86
C HIS A 148 44.52 9.76 -24.17
N ARG A 149 43.95 9.05 -25.16
CA ARG A 149 44.60 8.89 -26.47
C ARG A 149 44.81 10.22 -27.19
N LEU A 150 43.82 11.11 -27.15
CA LEU A 150 43.94 12.45 -27.73
C LEU A 150 44.95 13.31 -26.98
N GLN A 151 44.99 13.20 -25.65
CA GLN A 151 45.99 13.89 -24.83
C GLN A 151 47.41 13.43 -25.17
N GLN A 152 47.65 12.12 -25.25
CA GLN A 152 48.97 11.58 -25.62
C GLN A 152 49.40 12.02 -27.02
N ALA A 153 48.47 12.10 -27.98
CA ALA A 153 48.75 12.63 -29.30
C ALA A 153 49.15 14.12 -29.23
N ALA A 154 48.40 14.94 -28.48
CA ALA A 154 48.70 16.37 -28.31
C ALA A 154 50.03 16.62 -27.57
N GLU A 155 50.34 15.83 -26.54
CA GLU A 155 51.60 15.91 -25.81
C GLU A 155 52.80 15.53 -26.69
N SER A 156 52.63 14.55 -27.58
CA SER A 156 53.67 14.15 -28.55
C SER A 156 53.91 15.21 -29.63
N GLU A 157 52.92 16.05 -29.91
CA GLU A 157 52.98 17.14 -30.90
C GLU A 157 53.57 18.45 -30.33
N CYS A 158 53.83 18.53 -29.01
CA CYS A 158 54.28 19.75 -28.36
C CYS A 158 55.81 19.78 -28.16
N PHE A 159 56.54 20.35 -29.12
CA PHE A 159 57.95 20.71 -28.93
C PHE A 159 58.04 21.99 -28.08
N HIS A 160 58.71 21.91 -26.93
CA HIS A 160 58.88 23.05 -26.02
C HIS A 160 59.97 24.00 -26.54
N LEU A 161 59.58 25.17 -27.03
CA LEU A 161 60.44 26.35 -27.13
C LEU A 161 60.08 27.31 -25.99
N ASP A 162 61.06 28.10 -25.56
CA ASP A 162 61.00 28.95 -24.37
C ASP A 162 59.85 29.97 -24.47
N ASP A 163 59.10 30.11 -23.38
CA ASP A 163 57.86 30.89 -23.22
C ASP A 163 58.16 32.39 -23.14
N GLY A 164 58.90 32.90 -24.12
CA GLY A 164 59.12 34.34 -24.25
C GLY A 164 57.80 35.02 -24.61
N ASP A 165 57.50 36.14 -23.94
CA ASP A 165 56.35 37.04 -24.16
C ASP A 165 56.33 37.70 -25.57
N GLN A 166 56.81 37.04 -26.62
CA GLN A 166 56.76 37.54 -28.00
C GLN A 166 55.30 37.65 -28.43
N ASP A 167 54.78 38.81 -28.82
CA ASP A 167 53.36 38.91 -29.18
C ASP A 167 53.05 38.11 -30.47
N VAL A 168 51.78 37.70 -30.66
CA VAL A 168 51.36 36.94 -31.87
C VAL A 168 51.74 37.67 -33.16
N ASP A 169 51.67 39.00 -33.15
CA ASP A 169 52.04 39.85 -34.27
C ASP A 169 53.56 39.86 -34.54
N GLU A 170 54.37 39.75 -33.49
CA GLU A 170 55.83 39.65 -33.62
C GLU A 170 56.22 38.30 -34.21
N LEU A 171 55.57 37.23 -33.76
CA LEU A 171 55.77 35.88 -34.23
C LEU A 171 55.38 35.72 -35.71
N LEU A 172 54.25 36.32 -36.12
CA LEU A 172 53.84 36.37 -37.53
C LEU A 172 54.82 37.16 -38.38
N ARG A 173 55.36 38.28 -37.86
CA ARG A 173 56.36 39.09 -38.55
C ARG A 173 57.67 38.29 -38.76
N HIS A 174 58.13 37.58 -37.73
CA HIS A 174 59.29 36.69 -37.84
C HIS A 174 59.09 35.54 -38.82
N ILE A 175 57.87 34.99 -38.95
CA ILE A 175 57.55 33.98 -39.97
C ILE A 175 57.57 34.60 -41.38
N CYS A 176 57.06 35.82 -41.54
CA CYS A 176 57.04 36.51 -42.84
C CYS A 176 58.44 36.95 -43.31
N ASP A 177 59.32 37.31 -42.37
CA ASP A 177 60.69 37.78 -42.63
C ASP A 177 61.73 36.64 -42.60
N ALA A 178 61.31 35.39 -42.38
CA ALA A 178 62.21 34.24 -42.28
C ALA A 178 62.83 33.87 -43.65
N ASP A 179 64.16 33.78 -43.68
CA ASP A 179 64.93 33.39 -44.88
C ASP A 179 65.17 31.87 -44.94
N SER A 180 64.79 31.13 -43.90
CA SER A 180 64.99 29.69 -43.80
C SER A 180 63.73 28.93 -43.36
N VAL A 181 63.61 27.70 -43.83
CA VAL A 181 62.51 26.78 -43.44
C VAL A 181 62.55 26.48 -41.94
N GLN A 182 63.75 26.42 -41.36
CA GLN A 182 63.93 26.15 -39.93
C GLN A 182 63.43 27.28 -39.04
N GLU A 183 63.58 28.55 -39.44
CA GLU A 183 62.99 29.68 -38.71
C GLU A 183 61.47 29.66 -38.80
N ILE A 184 60.92 29.37 -39.99
CA ILE A 184 59.47 29.20 -40.16
C ILE A 184 58.92 28.09 -39.26
N GLU A 185 59.61 26.95 -39.16
CA GLU A 185 59.21 25.84 -38.29
C GLU A 185 59.29 26.23 -36.80
N GLN A 186 60.35 26.93 -36.38
CA GLN A 186 60.53 27.36 -35.00
C GLN A 186 59.45 28.36 -34.58
N PHE A 187 59.29 29.48 -35.30
CA PHE A 187 58.29 30.49 -34.97
C PHE A 187 56.86 29.99 -35.23
N GLY A 188 56.66 29.17 -36.26
CA GLY A 188 55.39 28.51 -36.55
C GLY A 188 54.96 27.54 -35.44
N SER A 189 55.88 26.77 -34.85
CA SER A 189 55.56 25.86 -33.74
C SER A 189 55.07 26.60 -32.50
N VAL A 190 55.73 27.71 -32.13
CA VAL A 190 55.31 28.57 -31.02
C VAL A 190 53.92 29.18 -31.28
N LEU A 191 53.62 29.56 -32.53
CA LEU A 191 52.33 30.13 -32.90
C LEU A 191 51.20 29.10 -32.76
N VAL A 192 51.45 27.89 -33.26
CA VAL A 192 50.51 26.76 -33.15
C VAL A 192 50.28 26.40 -31.70
N GLN A 193 51.33 26.34 -30.87
CA GLN A 193 51.24 26.07 -29.44
C GLN A 193 50.38 27.12 -28.72
N ARG A 194 50.57 28.41 -29.01
CA ARG A 194 49.76 29.50 -28.43
C ARG A 194 48.30 29.43 -28.85
N LEU A 195 48.03 29.15 -30.12
CA LEU A 195 46.67 28.99 -30.62
C LEU A 195 45.99 27.78 -29.97
N TRP A 196 46.73 26.69 -29.76
CA TRP A 196 46.25 25.52 -29.04
C TRP A 196 45.93 25.85 -27.58
N LEU A 197 46.83 26.50 -26.84
CA LEU A 197 46.60 26.93 -25.46
C LEU A 197 45.41 27.88 -25.34
N ALA A 198 45.26 28.83 -26.27
CA ALA A 198 44.11 29.74 -26.29
C ALA A 198 42.79 28.98 -26.56
N ARG A 199 42.81 28.01 -27.47
CA ARG A 199 41.65 27.15 -27.76
C ARG A 199 41.30 26.24 -26.58
N GLN A 200 42.32 25.68 -25.91
CA GLN A 200 42.17 24.86 -24.72
C GLN A 200 41.58 25.67 -23.57
N ARG A 201 42.16 26.84 -23.25
CA ARG A 201 41.63 27.76 -22.24
C ARG A 201 40.18 28.11 -22.51
N ARG A 202 39.82 28.41 -23.76
CA ARG A 202 38.42 28.67 -24.14
C ARG A 202 37.53 27.45 -23.88
N SER A 203 37.98 26.25 -24.22
CA SER A 203 37.25 25.00 -23.94
C SER A 203 37.06 24.77 -22.43
N ASP A 204 38.11 25.02 -21.65
CA ASP A 204 38.10 24.86 -20.19
C ASP A 204 37.14 25.85 -19.52
N ILE A 205 37.14 27.12 -19.98
CA ILE A 205 36.19 28.14 -19.52
C ILE A 205 34.76 27.69 -19.83
N THR A 206 34.48 27.28 -21.07
CA THR A 206 33.14 26.80 -21.45
C THR A 206 32.70 25.59 -20.61
N ALA A 207 33.63 24.67 -20.30
CA ALA A 207 33.33 23.51 -19.45
C ALA A 207 33.04 23.92 -18.00
N GLN A 208 33.81 24.86 -17.45
CA GLN A 208 33.57 25.42 -16.11
C GLN A 208 32.26 26.18 -16.03
N GLU A 209 31.92 26.98 -17.05
CA GLU A 209 30.63 27.68 -17.15
C GLU A 209 29.46 26.69 -17.20
N MET A 210 29.55 25.66 -18.06
CA MET A 210 28.53 24.61 -18.13
C MET A 210 28.36 23.88 -16.80
N LYS A 211 29.47 23.57 -16.13
CA LYS A 211 29.46 22.94 -14.80
C LYS A 211 28.78 23.83 -13.76
N ALA A 212 29.11 25.11 -13.71
CA ALA A 212 28.48 26.05 -12.77
C ALA A 212 26.97 26.19 -13.02
N VAL A 213 26.54 26.24 -14.29
CA VAL A 213 25.11 26.28 -14.65
C VAL A 213 24.38 25.00 -14.23
N MET A 214 25.00 23.84 -14.40
CA MET A 214 24.42 22.56 -13.93
C MET A 214 24.29 22.54 -12.41
N GLU A 215 25.33 22.93 -11.68
CA GLU A 215 25.32 22.98 -10.21
C GLU A 215 24.26 23.96 -9.67
N GLU A 216 24.08 25.12 -10.32
CA GLU A 216 23.04 26.07 -9.96
C GLU A 216 21.64 25.46 -10.15
N ARG A 217 21.39 24.82 -11.31
CA ARG A 217 20.12 24.15 -11.60
C ARG A 217 19.83 23.03 -10.60
N ASP A 218 20.80 22.18 -10.32
CA ASP A 218 20.66 21.07 -9.38
C ASP A 218 20.39 21.61 -7.96
N SER A 219 21.06 22.69 -7.56
CA SER A 219 20.80 23.34 -6.28
C SER A 219 19.39 23.95 -6.19
N SER A 220 18.88 24.53 -7.29
CA SER A 220 17.54 25.12 -7.34
C SER A 220 16.46 24.04 -7.27
N THR A 221 16.60 22.98 -8.06
CA THR A 221 15.68 21.83 -8.03
C THR A 221 15.70 21.13 -6.67
N ALA A 222 16.86 20.97 -6.03
CA ALA A 222 16.95 20.43 -4.67
C ALA A 222 16.20 21.29 -3.65
N LYS A 223 16.34 22.63 -3.73
CA LYS A 223 15.59 23.57 -2.87
C LYS A 223 14.08 23.50 -3.11
N GLU A 224 13.65 23.41 -4.36
CA GLU A 224 12.23 23.26 -4.70
C GLU A 224 11.65 21.94 -4.18
N LEU A 225 12.37 20.82 -4.35
CA LEU A 225 11.98 19.53 -3.80
C LEU A 225 11.86 19.59 -2.28
N GLN A 226 12.81 20.23 -1.60
CA GLN A 226 12.75 20.41 -0.15
C GLN A 226 11.53 21.23 0.28
N LYS A 227 11.19 22.32 -0.43
CA LYS A 227 9.98 23.12 -0.15
C LYS A 227 8.71 22.28 -0.30
N VAL A 228 8.58 21.57 -1.42
CA VAL A 228 7.43 20.68 -1.68
C VAL A 228 7.32 19.58 -0.63
N GLN A 229 8.45 19.05 -0.13
CA GLN A 229 8.45 18.08 0.97
C GLN A 229 7.93 18.70 2.27
N MET A 230 8.36 19.91 2.64
CA MET A 230 7.86 20.60 3.83
C MET A 230 6.36 20.90 3.72
N GLU A 231 5.89 21.33 2.54
CA GLU A 231 4.46 21.58 2.27
C GLU A 231 3.63 20.30 2.39
N ARG A 232 4.12 19.19 1.84
CA ARG A 232 3.50 17.87 1.97
C ARG A 232 3.40 17.48 3.45
N ASP A 233 4.48 17.63 4.21
CA ASP A 233 4.51 17.23 5.62
C ASP A 233 3.58 18.09 6.47
N GLY A 234 3.52 19.41 6.22
CA GLY A 234 2.54 20.29 6.82
C GLY A 234 1.10 19.88 6.49
N ALA A 235 0.79 19.61 5.22
CA ALA A 235 -0.54 19.16 4.81
C ALA A 235 -0.92 17.80 5.44
N LEU A 236 0.05 16.90 5.65
CA LEU A 236 -0.16 15.64 6.35
C LEU A 236 -0.49 15.85 7.83
N GLU A 237 0.15 16.81 8.48
CA GLU A 237 -0.17 17.18 9.87
C GLU A 237 -1.55 17.80 9.99
N ASP A 238 -1.91 18.72 9.09
CA ASP A 238 -3.24 19.33 9.06
C ASP A 238 -4.34 18.29 8.86
N ARG A 239 -4.12 17.33 7.93
CA ARG A 239 -5.03 16.20 7.74
C ARG A 239 -5.17 15.34 9.01
N ARG A 240 -4.09 15.11 9.76
CA ARG A 240 -4.15 14.39 11.04
C ARG A 240 -4.93 15.19 12.09
N ARG A 241 -4.73 16.51 12.18
CA ARG A 241 -5.45 17.40 13.10
C ARG A 241 -6.95 17.40 12.81
N LEU A 242 -7.34 17.68 11.56
CA LEU A 242 -8.73 17.63 11.12
C LEU A 242 -9.34 16.24 11.33
N GLY A 243 -8.59 15.17 11.06
CA GLY A 243 -9.04 13.80 11.33
C GLY A 243 -9.24 13.49 12.81
N ALA A 244 -8.48 14.12 13.71
CA ALA A 244 -8.72 14.04 15.15
C ALA A 244 -9.97 14.83 15.57
N GLU A 245 -10.14 16.04 15.03
CA GLU A 245 -11.31 16.88 15.29
C GLU A 245 -12.62 16.21 14.83
N VAL A 246 -12.65 15.65 13.61
CA VAL A 246 -13.80 14.88 13.10
C VAL A 246 -14.11 13.68 14.00
N ARG A 247 -13.10 12.98 14.50
CA ARG A 247 -13.30 11.87 15.45
C ARG A 247 -13.87 12.34 16.78
N ALA A 248 -13.36 13.44 17.33
CA ALA A 248 -13.88 14.03 18.55
C ALA A 248 -15.33 14.49 18.38
N LEU A 249 -15.65 15.17 17.27
CA LEU A 249 -17.01 15.55 16.92
C LEU A 249 -17.93 14.34 16.80
N ARG A 250 -17.50 13.27 16.11
CA ARG A 250 -18.29 12.03 16.03
C ARG A 250 -18.52 11.39 17.40
N ALA A 251 -17.51 11.38 18.27
CA ALA A 251 -17.65 10.86 19.63
C ALA A 251 -18.66 11.69 20.44
N ASN A 252 -18.62 13.02 20.33
CA ASN A 252 -19.58 13.91 20.98
C ASN A 252 -21.00 13.71 20.48
N HIS A 253 -21.22 13.56 19.17
CA HIS A 253 -22.55 13.25 18.61
C HIS A 253 -23.04 11.88 19.10
N ARG A 254 -22.16 10.88 19.17
CA ARG A 254 -22.49 9.56 19.71
C ARG A 254 -22.88 9.61 21.21
N SER A 255 -22.28 10.51 21.98
CA SER A 255 -22.65 10.76 23.37
C SER A 255 -23.98 11.51 23.51
N GLN A 256 -24.35 12.34 22.53
CA GLN A 256 -25.67 13.02 22.48
C GLN A 256 -26.80 12.06 22.09
N ASP A 257 -26.55 11.09 21.20
CA ASP A 257 -27.54 10.07 20.80
C ASP A 257 -27.89 9.06 21.92
N LEU A 258 -27.13 9.04 23.03
CA LEU A 258 -27.44 8.24 24.22
C LEU A 258 -28.27 9.02 25.27
N ALA A 259 -28.59 10.29 25.03
CA ALA A 259 -29.55 11.03 25.86
C ALA A 259 -30.99 10.74 25.38
N PRO A 260 -31.93 10.34 26.27
CA PRO A 260 -33.27 9.93 25.86
C PRO A 260 -34.08 11.10 25.30
N PRO A 261 -34.96 10.87 24.30
CA PRO A 261 -35.82 11.92 23.75
C PRO A 261 -36.89 12.27 24.78
N SER A 262 -36.70 13.38 25.50
CA SER A 262 -37.79 13.98 26.28
C SER A 262 -38.70 14.74 25.32
N GLN A 263 -39.94 14.27 25.23
CA GLN A 263 -41.02 14.83 24.44
C GLN A 263 -41.36 16.29 24.82
N PRO A 264 -42.00 17.05 23.91
CA PRO A 264 -42.10 18.50 23.98
C PRO A 264 -43.15 18.93 24.99
N LEU A 265 -42.71 19.61 26.05
CA LEU A 265 -43.61 20.38 26.91
C LEU A 265 -43.45 21.85 26.59
N LEU A 266 -44.53 22.39 26.02
CA LEU A 266 -44.80 23.82 25.89
C LEU A 266 -44.53 24.49 27.24
N ARG A 267 -43.41 25.19 27.34
CA ARG A 267 -43.22 26.23 28.33
C ARG A 267 -42.95 27.51 27.57
N ALA A 268 -44.04 28.25 27.34
CA ALA A 268 -43.96 29.68 27.10
C ALA A 268 -43.15 30.31 28.26
N ASP A 269 -42.44 31.37 27.91
CA ASP A 269 -41.59 32.20 28.77
C ASP A 269 -40.13 31.74 28.91
N SER A 270 -39.39 31.91 27.83
CA SER A 270 -38.09 32.63 27.90
C SER A 270 -37.72 33.18 26.52
N VAL A 271 -37.85 34.49 26.37
CA VAL A 271 -37.29 35.25 25.25
C VAL A 271 -35.76 35.10 25.33
N SER A 272 -35.20 34.24 24.47
CA SER A 272 -33.76 34.17 24.20
C SER A 272 -33.48 34.85 22.86
N PRO A 273 -32.55 35.83 22.78
CA PRO A 273 -32.42 36.72 21.62
C PRO A 273 -31.62 36.15 20.43
N GLU A 274 -31.39 34.83 20.36
CA GLU A 274 -30.49 34.21 19.35
C GLU A 274 -31.19 33.49 18.18
N ALA A 275 -32.53 33.56 18.06
CA ALA A 275 -33.23 32.98 16.91
C ALA A 275 -32.98 33.69 15.55
N PRO A 276 -32.87 35.04 15.49
CA PRO A 276 -32.56 35.74 14.22
C PRO A 276 -31.21 35.36 13.60
N PRO A 277 -30.07 35.34 14.33
CA PRO A 277 -28.76 35.12 13.72
C PRO A 277 -28.57 33.69 13.18
N LEU A 278 -29.28 32.69 13.73
CA LEU A 278 -29.23 31.31 13.24
C LEU A 278 -30.00 31.14 11.93
N MET A 279 -31.14 31.83 11.77
CA MET A 279 -31.89 31.83 10.52
C MET A 279 -31.07 32.47 9.39
N ASP A 280 -30.40 33.58 9.69
CA ASP A 280 -29.50 34.27 8.77
C ASP A 280 -28.31 33.37 8.38
N LYS A 281 -27.73 32.65 9.35
CA LYS A 281 -26.65 31.68 9.11
C LYS A 281 -27.10 30.53 8.20
N LEU A 282 -28.29 29.99 8.41
CA LEU A 282 -28.84 28.90 7.61
C LEU A 282 -29.14 29.36 6.19
N GLN A 283 -29.72 30.55 6.04
CA GLN A 283 -29.98 31.16 4.73
C GLN A 283 -28.68 31.48 3.99
N GLN A 284 -27.64 31.91 4.71
CA GLN A 284 -26.31 32.13 4.15
C GLN A 284 -25.67 30.82 3.67
N LEU A 285 -25.70 29.76 4.49
CA LEU A 285 -25.20 28.44 4.09
C LEU A 285 -25.97 27.85 2.91
N MET A 286 -27.28 28.11 2.81
CA MET A 286 -28.07 27.69 1.65
C MET A 286 -27.65 28.43 0.37
N LYS A 287 -27.37 29.74 0.45
CA LYS A 287 -26.85 30.52 -0.68
C LYS A 287 -25.46 30.06 -1.08
N GLU A 288 -24.59 29.79 -0.12
CA GLU A 288 -23.23 29.28 -0.36
C GLU A 288 -23.28 27.89 -1.00
N LYS A 289 -24.13 26.99 -0.50
CA LYS A 289 -24.38 25.69 -1.11
C LYS A 289 -24.82 25.83 -2.58
N GLN A 290 -25.80 26.68 -2.85
CA GLN A 290 -26.28 26.93 -4.22
C GLN A 290 -25.19 27.53 -5.11
N SER A 291 -24.36 28.44 -4.59
CA SER A 291 -23.23 29.02 -5.32
C SER A 291 -22.20 27.95 -5.69
N VAL A 292 -21.83 27.09 -4.74
CA VAL A 292 -20.87 26.00 -4.97
C VAL A 292 -21.44 24.96 -5.95
N GLU A 293 -22.73 24.67 -5.89
CA GLU A 293 -23.39 23.79 -6.87
C GLU A 293 -23.35 24.36 -8.29
N ALA A 294 -23.56 25.67 -8.45
CA ALA A 294 -23.40 26.35 -9.75
C ALA A 294 -21.91 26.39 -10.19
N GLU A 295 -21.00 26.63 -9.24
CA GLU A 295 -19.55 26.40 -9.26
C GLU A 295 -19.19 25.11 -10.01
N LEU A 296 -19.66 24.01 -9.43
CA LEU A 296 -19.41 22.66 -9.86
C LEU A 296 -19.97 22.37 -11.25
N GLN A 297 -21.19 22.84 -11.54
CA GLN A 297 -21.80 22.66 -12.86
C GLN A 297 -20.97 23.31 -13.97
N ARG A 298 -20.47 24.54 -13.75
CA ARG A 298 -19.59 25.22 -14.71
C ARG A 298 -18.27 24.47 -14.90
N CYS A 299 -17.66 23.98 -13.82
CA CYS A 299 -16.45 23.18 -13.91
C CYS A 299 -16.66 21.87 -14.69
N GLN A 300 -17.81 21.20 -14.51
CA GLN A 300 -18.14 19.99 -15.25
C GLN A 300 -18.35 20.25 -16.75
N GLU A 301 -18.95 21.39 -17.11
CA GLU A 301 -19.10 21.79 -18.51
C GLU A 301 -17.73 22.09 -19.14
N ALA A 302 -16.87 22.84 -18.45
CA ALA A 302 -15.51 23.10 -18.89
C ALA A 302 -14.67 21.82 -19.04
N GLU A 303 -14.84 20.85 -18.13
CA GLU A 303 -14.20 19.53 -18.25
C GLU A 303 -14.68 18.80 -19.52
N ARG A 304 -15.99 18.78 -19.79
CA ARG A 304 -16.54 18.16 -21.01
C ARG A 304 -15.96 18.82 -22.27
N GLU A 305 -15.90 20.15 -22.32
CA GLU A 305 -15.32 20.87 -23.45
C GLU A 305 -13.83 20.54 -23.64
N ALA A 306 -13.06 20.49 -22.56
CA ALA A 306 -11.66 20.11 -22.60
C ALA A 306 -11.48 18.66 -23.12
N THR A 307 -12.32 17.72 -22.67
CA THR A 307 -12.27 16.33 -23.18
C THR A 307 -12.60 16.24 -24.66
N GLU A 308 -13.52 17.07 -25.17
CA GLU A 308 -13.79 17.15 -26.61
C GLU A 308 -12.61 17.72 -27.39
N GLN A 309 -11.94 18.75 -26.87
CA GLN A 309 -10.76 19.35 -27.49
C GLN A 309 -9.62 18.33 -27.57
N VAL A 310 -9.38 17.57 -26.50
CA VAL A 310 -8.39 16.48 -26.49
C VAL A 310 -8.73 15.45 -27.56
N ARG A 311 -9.98 14.98 -27.62
CA ARG A 311 -10.41 14.02 -28.67
C ARG A 311 -10.24 14.57 -30.09
N ARG A 312 -10.44 15.88 -30.32
CA ARG A 312 -10.19 16.52 -31.61
C ARG A 312 -8.69 16.52 -31.94
N LEU A 313 -7.85 16.85 -30.97
CA LEU A 313 -6.39 16.86 -31.12
C LEU A 313 -5.84 15.46 -31.35
N GLU A 314 -6.32 14.46 -30.62
CA GLU A 314 -5.96 13.05 -30.82
C GLU A 314 -6.26 12.59 -32.24
N ARG A 315 -7.45 12.94 -32.79
CA ARG A 315 -7.79 12.67 -34.18
C ARG A 315 -6.84 13.37 -35.17
N LEU A 316 -6.49 14.63 -34.92
CA LEU A 316 -5.55 15.36 -35.77
C LEU A 316 -4.15 14.74 -35.72
N VAL A 317 -3.67 14.38 -34.53
CA VAL A 317 -2.39 13.69 -34.34
C VAL A 317 -2.39 12.35 -35.05
N GLU A 318 -3.48 11.58 -34.97
CA GLU A 318 -3.63 10.31 -35.69
C GLU A 318 -3.57 10.49 -37.22
N VAL A 319 -4.24 11.53 -37.74
CA VAL A 319 -4.19 11.89 -39.17
C VAL A 319 -2.77 12.31 -39.58
N LEU A 320 -2.10 13.13 -38.76
CA LEU A 320 -0.72 13.56 -39.03
C LEU A 320 0.25 12.38 -38.96
N ARG A 321 0.13 11.50 -37.96
CA ARG A 321 0.91 10.26 -37.87
C ARG A 321 0.72 9.39 -39.11
N LYS A 322 -0.51 9.24 -39.59
CA LYS A 322 -0.80 8.50 -40.84
C LYS A 322 -0.16 9.18 -42.04
N LYS A 323 -0.28 10.51 -42.20
CA LYS A 323 0.31 11.27 -43.33
C LYS A 323 1.84 11.29 -43.33
N VAL A 324 2.46 11.38 -42.16
CA VAL A 324 3.93 11.38 -41.98
C VAL A 324 4.48 9.96 -42.09
N GLY A 325 3.83 8.96 -41.48
CA GLY A 325 4.25 7.56 -41.49
C GLY A 325 4.06 6.84 -42.83
N THR A 326 3.21 7.34 -43.73
CA THR A 326 3.04 6.79 -45.10
C THR A 326 3.85 7.51 -46.18
N GLY A 327 4.81 8.37 -45.81
CA GLY A 327 5.76 8.94 -46.79
C GLY A 327 5.11 9.82 -47.86
N SER A 328 3.92 10.38 -47.62
CA SER A 328 3.26 11.32 -48.54
C SER A 328 3.71 12.77 -48.30
N VAL A 329 5.02 12.99 -48.08
CA VAL A 329 5.61 14.30 -48.30
C VAL A 329 5.90 14.38 -49.79
N ARG A 330 4.87 14.69 -50.57
CA ARG A 330 5.09 15.14 -51.94
C ARG A 330 5.75 16.50 -51.80
N ALA A 331 7.07 16.54 -52.02
CA ALA A 331 7.81 17.78 -52.11
C ALA A 331 7.07 18.72 -53.08
N VAL A 332 6.61 19.85 -52.56
CA VAL A 332 6.16 20.97 -53.38
C VAL A 332 7.25 22.03 -53.26
N ILE A 333 8.16 21.92 -54.25
CA ILE A 333 9.09 22.91 -54.82
C ILE A 333 10.05 23.59 -53.86
#